data_AF-A0A2R7MJU6-F1
#
_entry.id   AF-A0A2R7MJU6-F1
#
_cell.length_a   1.000
_cell.length_b   1.000
_cell.length_c   1.000
_cell.angle_alpha   90.00
_cell.angle_beta   90.00
_cell.angle_gamma   90.00
#
_symmetry.space_group_name_H-M   'P 1'
#
loop_
_entity.id
_entity.type
_entity.pdbx_description
1 polymer ?
#
loop_
_entity_poly.entity_id
_entity_poly.type
_entity_poly.pdbx_seq_one_letter_code
_entity_poly.pdbx_strand_id
1 'polypeptide(L)'
;MGHVTATQFFKQKTYSIGFGLYLIFPVFYADVTNIWALSKYKRIVVNLAGIFFQSILGVLLFCCYSWLDINTNVKDILHNVFIINGITMLVNLFPFFKFDGYWLYSDLFNLPNLTKKYQMCIQYWLKKIIRPLSSFFLEDEKKYMNPYNVPLILYSLSKIGINIMLAFAIINFLRNYANMLVDLGSISVTDICSVLNLVYKFGILTLLLIYLTKLLRTLYKSIRSKIY
;
A
#
# COMPACT_ATOMS: atom_id res chain seq x y z
N MET A 1 0.38 -15.29 -9.12
CA MET A 1 0.46 -16.09 -10.37
C MET A 1 0.79 -15.21 -11.57
N GLY A 2 0.06 -14.12 -11.84
CA GLY A 2 0.32 -13.22 -12.97
C GLY A 2 1.78 -12.75 -13.12
N HIS A 3 2.38 -12.19 -12.06
CA HIS A 3 3.78 -11.73 -12.13
C HIS A 3 4.78 -12.84 -12.49
N VAL A 4 4.60 -14.05 -11.94
CA VAL A 4 5.47 -15.21 -12.22
C VAL A 4 5.36 -15.61 -13.68
N THR A 5 4.12 -15.75 -14.18
CA THR A 5 3.87 -16.13 -15.57
C THR A 5 4.48 -15.12 -16.56
N ALA A 6 4.32 -13.82 -16.32
CA ALA A 6 4.92 -12.79 -17.16
C ALA A 6 6.46 -12.75 -17.07
N THR A 7 7.02 -13.01 -15.89
CA THR A 7 8.47 -13.09 -15.69
C THR A 7 9.07 -14.25 -16.48
N GLN A 8 8.43 -15.43 -16.40
CA GLN A 8 8.82 -16.62 -17.15
C GLN A 8 8.65 -16.44 -18.66
N PHE A 9 7.59 -15.77 -19.11
CA PHE A 9 7.38 -15.40 -20.51
C PHE A 9 8.55 -14.58 -21.06
N PHE A 10 9.11 -13.66 -20.26
CA PHE A 10 10.32 -12.91 -20.62
C PHE A 10 11.64 -13.65 -20.35
N LYS A 11 11.58 -14.97 -20.14
CA LYS A 11 12.74 -15.85 -19.91
C LYS A 11 13.60 -15.46 -18.71
N GLN A 12 13.01 -14.80 -17.71
CA GLN A 12 13.68 -14.48 -16.46
C GLN A 12 13.35 -15.53 -15.39
N LYS A 13 14.32 -15.80 -14.52
CA LYS A 13 14.12 -16.74 -13.40
C LYS A 13 13.23 -16.11 -12.33
N THR A 14 12.26 -16.88 -11.86
CA THR A 14 11.46 -16.59 -10.67
C THR A 14 11.96 -17.44 -9.51
N TYR A 15 12.01 -16.90 -8.30
CA TYR A 15 12.57 -17.65 -7.17
C TYR A 15 11.48 -18.40 -6.41
N SER A 16 10.71 -17.70 -5.58
CA SER A 16 9.70 -18.32 -4.72
C SER A 16 8.37 -17.57 -4.78
N ILE A 17 7.29 -18.33 -4.65
CA ILE A 17 5.99 -17.80 -4.25
C ILE A 17 5.87 -18.11 -2.77
N GLY A 18 5.54 -17.09 -1.98
CA GLY A 18 5.51 -17.21 -0.53
C GLY A 18 4.34 -16.46 0.07
N PHE A 19 4.26 -16.63 1.39
CA PHE A 19 3.35 -15.92 2.25
C PHE A 19 4.16 -15.07 3.22
N GLY A 20 3.73 -13.84 3.46
CA GLY A 20 4.38 -12.93 4.39
C GLY A 20 3.37 -12.04 5.09
N LEU A 21 3.86 -11.22 6.03
CA LEU A 21 3.06 -10.21 6.71
C LEU A 21 3.53 -8.81 6.29
N TYR A 22 2.65 -8.07 5.62
CA TYR A 22 2.87 -6.64 5.37
C TYR A 22 2.13 -5.83 6.42
N LEU A 23 2.89 -5.23 7.34
CA LEU A 23 2.39 -4.63 8.59
C LEU A 23 1.79 -5.71 9.49
N ILE A 24 0.51 -6.05 9.33
CA ILE A 24 -0.11 -7.26 9.91
C ILE A 24 -0.97 -8.02 8.89
N PHE A 25 -1.07 -7.52 7.65
CA PHE A 25 -1.90 -8.16 6.66
C PHE A 25 -1.18 -9.36 6.06
N PRO A 26 -1.85 -10.53 5.98
CA PRO A 26 -1.36 -11.62 5.18
C PRO A 26 -1.22 -11.16 3.73
N VAL A 27 -0.03 -11.31 3.16
CA VAL A 27 0.22 -11.02 1.75
C VAL A 27 0.86 -12.23 1.10
N PHE A 28 0.33 -12.61 -0.06
CA PHE A 28 1.00 -13.52 -0.96
C PHE A 28 1.95 -12.71 -1.82
N TYR A 29 3.21 -13.12 -1.88
CA TYR A 29 4.21 -12.47 -2.71
C TYR A 29 4.83 -13.46 -3.68
N ALA A 30 5.30 -12.95 -4.81
CA ALA A 30 6.13 -13.68 -5.75
C ALA A 30 7.45 -12.95 -5.89
N ASP A 31 8.56 -13.64 -5.66
CA ASP A 31 9.88 -13.09 -5.88
C ASP A 31 10.21 -13.11 -7.38
N VAL A 32 10.05 -11.92 -7.98
CA VAL A 32 10.34 -11.61 -9.38
C VAL A 32 11.55 -10.67 -9.49
N THR A 33 12.49 -10.72 -8.56
CA THR A 33 13.63 -9.77 -8.51
C THR A 33 14.41 -9.68 -9.83
N ASN A 34 14.52 -10.75 -10.62
CA ASN A 34 15.28 -10.73 -11.87
C ASN A 34 14.64 -9.86 -12.98
N ILE A 35 13.42 -9.36 -12.80
CA ILE A 35 12.81 -8.44 -13.77
C ILE A 35 13.60 -7.14 -13.90
N TRP A 36 14.45 -6.78 -12.94
CA TRP A 36 15.31 -5.59 -13.03
C TRP A 36 16.30 -5.65 -14.21
N ALA A 37 16.62 -6.85 -14.72
CA ALA A 37 17.42 -7.03 -15.93
C ALA A 37 16.64 -6.73 -17.23
N LEU A 38 15.31 -6.61 -17.16
CA LEU A 38 14.45 -6.34 -18.31
C LEU A 38 14.37 -4.83 -18.62
N SER A 39 14.01 -4.52 -19.86
CA SER A 39 13.66 -3.16 -20.26
C SER A 39 12.42 -2.65 -19.53
N LYS A 40 12.31 -1.31 -19.41
CA LYS A 40 11.20 -0.62 -18.72
C LYS A 40 9.82 -1.18 -19.07
N TYR A 41 9.52 -1.32 -20.36
CA TYR A 41 8.22 -1.79 -20.83
C TYR A 41 7.92 -3.23 -20.40
N LYS A 42 8.93 -4.10 -20.42
CA LYS A 42 8.76 -5.49 -19.97
C LYS A 42 8.50 -5.57 -18.47
N ARG A 43 9.17 -4.73 -17.66
CA ARG A 43 8.89 -4.63 -16.22
C ARG A 43 7.46 -4.15 -15.94
N ILE A 44 6.99 -3.15 -16.70
CA ILE A 44 5.60 -2.67 -16.63
C ILE A 44 4.62 -3.81 -16.92
N VAL A 45 4.85 -4.61 -17.96
CA VAL A 45 4.01 -5.77 -18.28
C VAL A 45 3.99 -6.78 -17.14
N VAL A 46 5.16 -7.08 -16.53
CA VAL A 46 5.20 -7.97 -15.37
C VAL A 46 4.42 -7.40 -14.18
N ASN A 47 4.57 -6.11 -13.87
CA ASN A 47 3.85 -5.47 -12.77
C ASN A 47 2.33 -5.40 -13.03
N LEU A 48 1.90 -5.24 -14.28
CA LEU A 48 0.48 -5.26 -14.65
C LEU A 48 -0.10 -6.67 -14.69
N ALA A 49 0.72 -7.71 -14.83
CA ALA A 49 0.23 -9.08 -14.92
C ALA A 49 -0.56 -9.51 -13.67
N GLY A 50 -0.21 -9.02 -12.48
CA GLY A 50 -1.01 -9.26 -11.27
C GLY A 50 -2.45 -8.78 -11.42
N ILE A 51 -2.60 -7.50 -11.79
CA ILE A 51 -3.88 -6.82 -12.01
C ILE A 51 -4.65 -7.45 -13.18
N PHE A 52 -3.97 -7.83 -14.24
CA PHE A 52 -4.59 -8.52 -15.38
C PHE A 52 -5.22 -9.85 -15.01
N PHE A 53 -4.54 -10.68 -14.20
CA PHE A 53 -5.14 -11.94 -13.73
C PHE A 53 -6.27 -11.69 -12.72
N GLN A 54 -6.17 -10.64 -11.90
CA GLN A 54 -7.28 -10.23 -11.02
C GLN A 54 -8.50 -9.78 -11.82
N SER A 55 -8.33 -9.05 -12.92
CA SER A 55 -9.45 -8.60 -13.75
C SER A 55 -10.12 -9.76 -14.50
N ILE A 56 -9.34 -10.75 -14.98
CA ILE A 56 -9.90 -12.00 -15.53
C ILE A 56 -10.79 -12.69 -14.49
N LEU A 57 -10.30 -12.84 -13.26
CA LEU A 57 -11.09 -13.41 -12.17
C LEU A 57 -12.37 -12.60 -11.91
N GLY A 58 -12.28 -11.27 -11.90
CA GLY A 58 -13.45 -10.39 -11.77
C GLY A 58 -14.49 -10.60 -12.86
N VAL A 59 -14.06 -10.73 -14.12
CA VAL A 59 -14.96 -11.04 -15.25
C VAL A 59 -15.62 -12.41 -15.05
N LEU A 60 -14.85 -13.44 -14.69
CA LEU A 60 -15.39 -14.77 -14.43
C LEU A 60 -16.42 -14.76 -13.29
N LEU A 61 -16.15 -14.06 -12.19
CA LEU A 61 -17.08 -13.92 -11.07
C LEU A 61 -18.37 -13.21 -11.50
N PHE A 62 -18.26 -12.14 -12.30
CA PHE A 62 -19.42 -11.43 -12.83
C PHE A 62 -20.26 -12.30 -13.78
N CYS A 63 -19.61 -13.04 -14.67
CA CYS A 63 -20.27 -13.99 -15.57
C CYS A 63 -21.00 -15.08 -14.79
N CYS A 64 -20.34 -15.68 -13.78
CA CYS A 64 -20.96 -16.67 -12.90
C CYS A 64 -22.17 -16.11 -12.15
N TYR A 65 -22.05 -14.90 -11.60
CA TYR A 65 -23.13 -14.21 -10.90
C TYR A 65 -24.33 -13.90 -11.83
N SER A 66 -24.06 -13.55 -13.09
CA SER A 66 -25.08 -13.07 -14.04
C SER A 66 -25.80 -14.20 -14.78
N TRP A 67 -25.11 -15.32 -15.07
CA TRP A 67 -25.61 -16.34 -16.00
C TRP A 67 -25.82 -17.72 -15.39
N LEU A 68 -25.35 -17.99 -14.17
CA LEU A 68 -25.62 -19.27 -13.53
C LEU A 68 -26.91 -19.21 -12.72
N ASP A 69 -27.82 -20.15 -12.98
CA ASP A 69 -29.01 -20.37 -12.17
C ASP A 69 -28.61 -21.14 -10.89
N ILE A 70 -28.21 -20.38 -9.87
CA ILE A 70 -27.81 -20.91 -8.56
C ILE A 70 -28.74 -20.31 -7.49
N ASN A 71 -28.83 -20.97 -6.31
CA ASN A 71 -29.60 -20.44 -5.18
C ASN A 71 -29.17 -19.01 -4.79
N THR A 72 -30.07 -18.30 -4.11
CA THR A 72 -29.88 -16.90 -3.69
C THR A 72 -28.64 -16.73 -2.80
N ASN A 73 -28.41 -17.64 -1.85
CA ASN A 73 -27.29 -17.55 -0.92
C ASN A 73 -25.93 -17.58 -1.62
N VAL A 74 -25.74 -18.47 -2.60
CA VAL A 74 -24.49 -18.57 -3.37
C VAL A 74 -24.34 -17.37 -4.31
N LYS A 75 -25.44 -16.87 -4.86
CA LYS A 75 -25.44 -15.64 -5.68
C LYS A 75 -24.97 -14.42 -4.87
N ASP A 76 -25.41 -14.29 -3.62
CA ASP A 76 -24.95 -13.23 -2.70
C ASP A 76 -23.47 -13.38 -2.36
N ILE A 77 -22.99 -14.61 -2.14
CA ILE A 77 -21.56 -14.88 -1.93
C ILE A 77 -20.74 -14.47 -3.15
N LEU A 78 -21.16 -14.86 -4.37
CA LEU A 78 -20.46 -14.49 -5.61
C LEU A 78 -20.41 -12.98 -5.81
N HIS A 79 -21.52 -12.28 -5.55
CA HIS A 79 -21.58 -10.82 -5.59
C HIS A 79 -20.59 -10.20 -4.60
N ASN A 80 -20.58 -10.65 -3.35
CA ASN A 80 -19.65 -10.13 -2.34
C ASN A 80 -18.19 -10.40 -2.72
N VAL A 81 -17.87 -11.60 -3.22
CA VAL A 81 -16.51 -11.93 -3.67
C VAL A 81 -16.10 -11.08 -4.87
N PHE A 82 -17.01 -10.81 -5.82
CA PHE A 82 -16.76 -9.89 -6.93
C PHE A 82 -16.43 -8.48 -6.45
N ILE A 83 -17.24 -7.92 -5.54
CA ILE A 83 -17.00 -6.60 -4.96
C ILE A 83 -15.66 -6.55 -4.21
N ILE A 84 -15.37 -7.56 -3.38
CA ILE A 84 -14.10 -7.66 -2.64
C ILE A 84 -12.91 -7.77 -3.60
N ASN A 85 -13.03 -8.55 -4.68
CA ASN A 85 -11.99 -8.67 -5.71
C ASN A 85 -11.73 -7.30 -6.37
N GLY A 86 -12.77 -6.57 -6.76
CA GLY A 86 -12.66 -5.24 -7.35
C GLY A 86 -11.99 -4.23 -6.40
N ILE A 87 -12.41 -4.20 -5.13
CA ILE A 87 -11.79 -3.35 -4.11
C ILE A 87 -10.31 -3.72 -3.91
N THR A 88 -10.00 -5.02 -3.83
CA THR A 88 -8.62 -5.51 -3.66
C THR A 88 -7.74 -5.10 -4.84
N MET A 89 -8.26 -5.21 -6.07
CA MET A 89 -7.57 -4.77 -7.28
C MET A 89 -7.29 -3.26 -7.25
N LEU A 90 -8.27 -2.44 -6.86
CA LEU A 90 -8.08 -1.00 -6.70
C LEU A 90 -7.01 -0.71 -5.65
N VAL A 91 -7.09 -1.31 -4.46
CA VAL A 91 -6.10 -1.18 -3.38
C VAL A 91 -4.69 -1.55 -3.87
N ASN A 92 -4.55 -2.62 -4.63
CA ASN A 92 -3.26 -3.03 -5.19
C ASN A 92 -2.67 -2.00 -6.16
N LEU A 93 -3.52 -1.25 -6.88
CA LEU A 93 -3.11 -0.16 -7.78
C LEU A 93 -2.75 1.13 -7.04
N PHE A 94 -3.08 1.29 -5.75
CA PHE A 94 -2.68 2.47 -5.00
C PHE A 94 -1.15 2.51 -4.81
N PRO A 95 -0.45 3.54 -5.30
CA PRO A 95 1.01 3.56 -5.35
C PRO A 95 1.67 3.86 -3.99
N PHE A 96 0.89 4.13 -2.94
CA PHE A 96 1.40 4.66 -1.67
C PHE A 96 1.92 3.58 -0.71
N PHE A 97 1.53 2.33 -0.94
CA PHE A 97 2.02 1.15 -0.22
C PHE A 97 2.81 0.27 -1.19
N LYS A 98 3.63 -0.67 -0.69
CA LYS A 98 4.44 -1.55 -1.56
C LYS A 98 3.61 -2.65 -2.24
N PHE A 99 2.50 -2.25 -2.86
CA PHE A 99 1.67 -3.07 -3.73
C PHE A 99 2.07 -2.85 -5.20
N ASP A 100 1.36 -3.49 -6.12
CA ASP A 100 1.66 -3.47 -7.55
C ASP A 100 1.71 -2.05 -8.13
N GLY A 101 0.83 -1.16 -7.66
CA GLY A 101 0.78 0.24 -8.04
C GLY A 101 2.07 1.02 -7.73
N TYR A 102 2.76 0.68 -6.64
CA TYR A 102 4.04 1.32 -6.30
C TYR A 102 5.14 0.96 -7.30
N TRP A 103 5.23 -0.32 -7.65
CA TRP A 103 6.21 -0.81 -8.61
C TRP A 103 5.88 -0.33 -10.02
N LEU A 104 4.60 -0.34 -10.39
CA LEU A 104 4.11 0.22 -11.65
C LEU A 104 4.45 1.71 -11.78
N TYR A 105 4.16 2.52 -10.75
CA TYR A 105 4.49 3.95 -10.75
C TYR A 105 6.01 4.18 -10.86
N SER A 106 6.79 3.42 -10.06
CA SER A 106 8.25 3.46 -10.10
C SER A 106 8.78 3.16 -11.52
N ASP A 107 8.27 2.12 -12.18
CA ASP A 107 8.73 1.76 -13.52
C ASP A 107 8.22 2.70 -14.61
N LEU A 108 6.98 3.19 -14.53
CA LEU A 108 6.42 4.16 -15.49
C LEU A 108 7.26 5.44 -15.57
N PHE A 109 7.75 5.92 -14.43
CA PHE A 109 8.50 7.17 -14.35
C PHE A 109 10.01 6.99 -14.17
N ASN A 110 10.52 5.76 -14.25
CA ASN A 110 11.94 5.45 -13.99
C ASN A 110 12.42 6.00 -12.63
N LEU A 111 11.59 5.84 -11.60
CA LEU A 111 11.85 6.29 -10.24
C LEU A 111 12.14 5.10 -9.30
N PRO A 112 13.27 4.38 -9.48
CA PRO A 112 13.61 3.28 -8.57
C PRO A 112 13.75 3.81 -7.14
N ASN A 113 13.39 2.96 -6.17
CA ASN A 113 13.37 3.32 -4.74
C ASN A 113 12.51 4.55 -4.44
N LEU A 114 11.31 4.61 -5.04
CA LEU A 114 10.34 5.71 -4.91
C LEU A 114 10.10 6.15 -3.45
N THR A 115 10.02 5.22 -2.48
CA THR A 115 9.90 5.57 -1.05
C THR A 115 11.10 6.38 -0.53
N LYS A 116 12.33 5.99 -0.91
CA LYS A 116 13.55 6.70 -0.49
C LYS A 116 13.60 8.10 -1.11
N LYS A 117 13.26 8.20 -2.40
CA LYS A 117 13.19 9.50 -3.11
C LYS A 117 12.16 10.44 -2.49
N TYR A 118 10.99 9.91 -2.14
CA TYR A 118 9.97 10.63 -1.38
C TYR A 118 10.48 11.15 -0.02
N GLN A 119 11.16 10.31 0.75
CA GLN A 119 11.74 10.71 2.05
C GLN A 119 12.76 11.83 1.89
N MET A 120 13.60 11.77 0.85
CA MET A 120 14.55 12.83 0.53
C MET A 120 13.83 14.13 0.14
N CYS A 121 12.74 14.07 -0.65
CA CYS A 121 11.94 15.25 -0.99
C CYS A 121 11.35 15.92 0.26
N ILE A 122 10.80 15.14 1.18
CA ILE A 122 10.27 15.68 2.45
C ILE A 122 11.37 16.32 3.28
N GLN A 123 12.51 15.64 3.43
CA GLN A 123 13.66 16.17 4.17
C GLN A 123 14.10 17.53 3.60
N TYR A 124 14.17 17.64 2.27
CA TYR A 124 14.51 18.87 1.58
C TYR A 124 13.47 19.98 1.86
N TRP A 125 12.18 19.72 1.67
CA TRP A 125 11.12 20.71 1.91
C TRP A 125 11.08 21.18 3.37
N LEU A 126 11.21 20.25 4.32
CA LEU A 126 11.29 20.60 5.75
C LEU A 126 12.54 21.44 6.06
N LYS A 127 13.70 21.09 5.50
CA LYS A 127 14.93 21.89 5.66
C LYS A 127 14.75 23.30 5.09
N LYS A 128 14.12 23.45 3.93
CA LYS A 128 13.86 24.75 3.30
C LYS A 128 12.94 25.64 4.15
N ILE A 129 11.95 25.05 4.81
CA ILE A 129 11.01 25.77 5.69
C ILE A 129 11.68 26.12 7.03
N ILE A 130 12.40 25.17 7.65
CA ILE A 130 12.94 25.32 9.01
C ILE A 130 14.27 26.09 9.04
N ARG A 131 15.11 25.96 8.00
CA ARG A 131 16.44 26.61 7.89
C ARG A 131 16.70 27.11 6.46
N PRO A 132 16.15 28.26 6.07
CA PRO A 132 16.32 28.80 4.72
C PRO A 132 17.78 29.13 4.37
N LEU A 133 18.67 29.34 5.36
CA LEU A 133 20.05 29.81 5.14
C LEU A 133 21.15 28.74 5.06
N SER A 134 20.89 27.43 5.19
CA SER A 134 21.99 26.47 5.19
C SER A 134 22.37 26.00 3.78
N SER A 135 23.58 26.34 3.34
CA SER A 135 24.31 25.85 2.16
C SER A 135 24.53 24.31 2.12
N PHE A 136 23.95 23.56 3.06
CA PHE A 136 24.10 22.12 3.26
C PHE A 136 23.06 21.29 2.49
N PHE A 137 22.92 21.54 1.19
CA PHE A 137 22.23 20.58 0.32
C PHE A 137 23.30 19.69 -0.30
N LEU A 138 23.32 18.40 0.07
CA LEU A 138 24.16 17.40 -0.59
C LEU A 138 23.83 17.41 -2.09
N GLU A 139 24.82 17.36 -2.97
CA GLU A 139 24.61 17.38 -4.43
C GLU A 139 23.65 16.27 -4.89
N ASP A 140 23.65 15.14 -4.19
CA ASP A 140 22.70 14.04 -4.39
C ASP A 140 21.24 14.44 -4.11
N GLU A 141 20.97 15.31 -3.12
CA GLU A 141 19.61 15.80 -2.86
C GLU A 141 19.11 16.69 -4.02
N LYS A 142 19.99 17.50 -4.62
CA LYS A 142 19.66 18.34 -5.79
C LYS A 142 19.45 17.53 -7.07
N LYS A 143 20.22 16.45 -7.27
CA LYS A 143 20.15 15.59 -8.48
C LYS A 143 18.78 14.94 -8.67
N TYR A 144 18.10 14.56 -7.59
CA TYR A 144 16.75 13.97 -7.67
C TYR A 144 15.63 15.01 -7.61
N MET A 145 15.93 16.20 -7.08
CA MET A 145 15.01 17.35 -7.00
C MET A 145 15.24 18.35 -8.13
N ASN A 146 15.45 17.85 -9.35
CA ASN A 146 15.22 18.68 -10.52
C ASN A 146 13.71 19.06 -10.53
N PRO A 147 13.31 20.35 -10.55
CA PRO A 147 11.90 20.76 -10.63
C PRO A 147 11.16 20.13 -11.81
N TYR A 148 11.87 19.61 -12.82
CA TYR A 148 11.29 18.85 -13.93
C TYR A 148 10.88 17.39 -13.59
N ASN A 149 11.16 16.87 -12.39
CA ASN A 149 10.67 15.54 -11.94
C ASN A 149 9.23 15.62 -11.41
N VAL A 150 8.31 16.12 -12.23
CA VAL A 150 6.87 16.26 -11.94
C VAL A 150 6.25 14.98 -11.33
N PRO A 151 6.55 13.76 -11.82
CA PRO A 151 5.98 12.55 -11.23
C PRO A 151 6.40 12.34 -9.77
N LEU A 152 7.67 12.61 -9.43
CA LEU A 152 8.13 12.46 -8.05
C LEU A 152 7.45 13.48 -7.11
N ILE A 153 7.22 14.70 -7.59
CA ILE A 153 6.53 15.75 -6.83
C ILE A 153 5.07 15.36 -6.60
N LEU A 154 4.35 14.96 -7.66
CA LEU A 154 2.96 14.50 -7.58
C LEU A 154 2.83 13.33 -6.60
N TYR A 155 3.66 12.31 -6.75
CA TYR A 155 3.70 11.18 -5.83
C TYR A 155 3.92 11.63 -4.39
N SER A 156 4.85 12.56 -4.16
CA SER A 156 5.20 13.01 -2.82
C SER A 156 4.08 13.81 -2.15
N LEU A 157 3.43 14.72 -2.90
CA LEU A 157 2.28 15.48 -2.40
C LEU A 157 1.10 14.56 -2.08
N SER A 158 0.76 13.64 -3.00
CA SER A 158 -0.31 12.68 -2.76
C SER A 158 0.00 11.77 -1.58
N LYS A 159 1.26 11.31 -1.42
CA LYS A 159 1.67 10.48 -0.29
C LYS A 159 1.59 11.24 1.04
N ILE A 160 1.91 12.53 1.08
CA ILE A 160 1.70 13.38 2.26
C ILE A 160 0.21 13.46 2.59
N GLY A 161 -0.65 13.75 1.62
CA GLY A 161 -2.11 13.81 1.81
C GLY A 161 -2.68 12.51 2.38
N ILE A 162 -2.25 11.36 1.84
CA ILE A 162 -2.64 10.04 2.35
C ILE A 162 -2.16 9.81 3.79
N ASN A 163 -0.94 10.25 4.14
CA ASN A 163 -0.47 10.13 5.52
C ASN A 163 -1.26 11.02 6.49
N ILE A 164 -1.67 12.22 6.07
CA ILE A 164 -2.52 13.11 6.87
C ILE A 164 -3.90 12.49 7.05
N MET A 165 -4.52 11.99 5.97
CA MET A 165 -5.81 11.31 6.01
C MET A 165 -5.76 10.10 6.94
N LEU A 166 -4.71 9.29 6.87
CA LEU A 166 -4.50 8.15 7.77
C LEU A 166 -4.29 8.62 9.22
N ALA A 167 -3.50 9.65 9.48
CA ALA A 167 -3.33 10.19 10.83
C ALA A 167 -4.66 10.69 11.42
N PHE A 168 -5.48 11.38 10.62
CA PHE A 168 -6.81 11.80 11.02
C PHE A 168 -7.73 10.61 11.32
N ALA A 169 -7.73 9.59 10.46
CA ALA A 169 -8.47 8.35 10.67
C ALA A 169 -8.04 7.65 11.98
N ILE A 170 -6.74 7.63 12.27
CA ILE A 170 -6.18 7.08 13.52
C ILE A 170 -6.73 7.85 14.73
N ILE A 171 -6.68 9.18 14.70
CA ILE A 171 -7.16 10.03 15.80
C ILE A 171 -8.66 9.80 16.06
N ASN A 172 -9.47 9.77 14.99
CA ASN A 172 -10.90 9.52 15.11
C ASN A 172 -11.19 8.11 15.63
N PHE A 173 -10.45 7.11 15.15
CA PHE A 173 -10.57 5.75 15.62
C PHE A 173 -10.23 5.66 17.12
N LEU A 174 -9.13 6.29 17.57
CA LEU A 174 -8.75 6.35 18.98
C LEU A 174 -9.80 7.06 19.85
N ARG A 175 -10.40 8.15 19.35
CA ARG A 175 -11.47 8.88 20.04
C ARG A 175 -12.70 7.99 20.25
N ASN A 176 -13.13 7.31 19.19
CA ASN A 176 -14.26 6.38 19.25
C ASN A 176 -13.94 5.14 20.10
N TYR A 177 -12.68 4.72 20.11
CA TYR A 177 -12.21 3.60 20.92
C TYR A 177 -12.28 3.90 22.42
N ALA A 178 -11.97 5.13 22.84
CA ALA A 178 -12.09 5.54 24.25
C ALA A 178 -13.54 5.48 24.75
N ASN A 179 -14.50 5.92 23.93
CA ASN A 179 -15.92 5.83 24.25
C ASN A 179 -16.38 4.36 24.36
N MET A 180 -15.80 3.47 23.56
CA MET A 180 -16.12 2.05 23.56
C MET A 180 -15.59 1.29 24.80
N LEU A 181 -14.47 1.72 25.40
CA LEU A 181 -13.97 1.12 26.65
C LEU A 181 -14.97 1.29 27.81
N VAL A 182 -15.79 2.35 27.77
CA VAL A 182 -16.87 2.59 28.74
C VAL A 182 -18.02 1.60 28.54
N ASP A 183 -18.30 1.21 27.29
CA ASP A 183 -19.34 0.23 26.94
C ASP A 183 -18.92 -1.23 27.17
N LEU A 184 -17.64 -1.53 27.43
CA LEU A 184 -17.18 -2.90 27.70
C LEU A 184 -17.81 -3.51 28.97
N GLY A 185 -18.28 -2.68 29.90
CA GLY A 185 -18.97 -3.12 31.11
C GLY A 185 -20.36 -3.73 30.87
N SER A 186 -20.92 -3.59 29.67
CA SER A 186 -22.28 -4.06 29.33
C SER A 186 -22.32 -5.19 28.28
N ILE A 187 -21.17 -5.69 27.82
CA ILE A 187 -21.11 -6.73 26.78
C ILE A 187 -21.29 -8.12 27.40
N SER A 188 -22.31 -8.84 26.94
CA SER A 188 -22.47 -10.27 27.25
C SER A 188 -21.43 -11.10 26.47
N VAL A 189 -20.52 -11.74 27.20
CA VAL A 189 -19.42 -12.55 26.65
C VAL A 189 -19.91 -13.78 25.84
N THR A 190 -21.21 -14.09 25.91
CA THR A 190 -21.83 -15.24 25.24
C THR A 190 -22.15 -15.02 23.76
N ASP A 191 -22.14 -13.78 23.25
CA ASP A 191 -22.44 -13.49 21.84
C ASP A 191 -21.15 -13.47 20.99
N ILE A 192 -20.97 -14.49 20.15
CA ILE A 192 -19.83 -14.64 19.24
C ILE A 192 -19.66 -13.41 18.32
N CYS A 193 -20.76 -12.79 17.88
CA CYS A 193 -20.69 -11.60 17.02
C CYS A 193 -20.05 -10.42 17.75
N SER A 194 -20.36 -10.25 19.04
CA SER A 194 -19.76 -9.18 19.86
C SER A 194 -18.25 -9.40 20.06
N VAL A 195 -17.84 -10.65 20.32
CA VAL A 195 -16.43 -11.04 20.46
C VAL A 195 -15.67 -10.82 19.15
N LEU A 196 -16.23 -11.23 18.00
CA LEU A 196 -15.62 -11.02 16.69
C LEU A 196 -15.46 -9.52 16.36
N ASN A 197 -16.47 -8.71 16.67
CA ASN A 197 -16.40 -7.26 16.47
C ASN A 197 -15.31 -6.63 17.35
N LEU A 198 -15.17 -7.10 18.60
CA LEU A 198 -14.10 -6.68 19.50
C LEU A 198 -12.72 -7.01 18.91
N VAL A 199 -12.49 -8.27 18.51
CA VAL A 199 -11.24 -8.74 17.90
C VAL A 199 -10.89 -7.91 16.66
N TYR A 200 -11.86 -7.67 15.78
CA TYR A 200 -11.69 -6.84 14.59
C TYR A 200 -11.24 -5.41 14.94
N LYS A 201 -11.90 -4.77 15.91
CA LYS A 201 -11.55 -3.41 16.35
C LYS A 201 -10.16 -3.34 17.00
N PHE A 202 -9.79 -4.32 17.84
CA PHE A 202 -8.43 -4.41 18.37
C PHE A 202 -7.39 -4.64 17.26
N GLY A 203 -7.71 -5.45 16.25
CA GLY A 203 -6.89 -5.65 15.06
C GLY A 203 -6.65 -4.33 14.29
N ILE A 204 -7.70 -3.52 14.10
CA ILE A 204 -7.56 -2.20 13.49
C ILE A 204 -6.73 -1.25 14.36
N LEU A 205 -6.94 -1.25 15.68
CA LEU A 205 -6.19 -0.38 16.58
C LEU A 205 -4.68 -0.66 16.50
N THR A 206 -4.31 -1.94 16.59
CA THR A 206 -2.89 -2.36 16.52
C THR A 206 -2.27 -1.96 15.18
N LEU A 207 -3.00 -2.13 14.07
CA LEU A 207 -2.61 -1.65 12.74
C LEU A 207 -2.28 -0.16 12.71
N LEU A 208 -3.23 0.63 13.20
CA LEU A 208 -3.16 2.08 13.20
C LEU A 208 -1.99 2.58 14.04
N LEU A 209 -1.72 1.96 15.19
CA LEU A 209 -0.57 2.27 16.04
C LEU A 209 0.77 1.86 15.40
N ILE A 210 0.86 0.67 14.78
CA ILE A 210 2.07 0.24 14.04
C ILE A 210 2.35 1.20 12.88
N TYR A 211 1.31 1.66 12.19
CA TYR A 211 1.47 2.65 11.13
C TYR A 211 1.94 4.00 11.68
N LEU A 212 1.31 4.49 12.76
CA LEU A 212 1.66 5.75 13.42
C LEU A 212 3.12 5.75 13.87
N THR A 213 3.58 4.66 14.50
CA THR A 213 4.98 4.55 14.94
C THR A 213 5.96 4.56 13.76
N LYS A 214 5.65 3.90 12.64
CA LYS A 214 6.46 3.98 11.40
C LYS A 214 6.49 5.39 10.82
N LEU A 215 5.35 6.09 10.82
CA LEU A 215 5.24 7.47 10.35
C LEU A 215 6.08 8.42 11.22
N LEU A 216 5.89 8.35 12.54
CA LEU A 216 6.64 9.15 13.52
C LEU A 216 8.14 8.84 13.45
N ARG A 217 8.55 7.58 13.29
CA ARG A 217 9.97 7.22 13.13
C ARG A 217 10.58 7.81 11.86
N THR A 218 9.80 7.91 10.78
CA THR A 218 10.25 8.50 9.51
C THR A 218 10.43 10.01 9.65
N LEU A 219 9.47 10.70 10.28
CA LEU A 219 9.56 12.12 10.60
C LEU A 219 10.72 12.40 11.56
N TYR A 220 10.87 11.60 12.61
CA TYR A 220 11.96 11.70 13.57
C TYR A 220 13.33 11.53 12.90
N LYS A 221 13.53 10.51 12.04
CA LYS A 221 14.78 10.35 11.28
C LYS A 221 15.04 11.53 10.33
N SER A 222 13.98 12.04 9.69
CA SER A 222 14.06 13.21 8.82
C SER A 222 14.58 14.43 9.59
N ILE A 223 14.11 14.63 10.82
CA ILE A 223 14.54 15.74 11.69
C ILE A 223 15.94 15.46 12.29
N ARG A 224 16.19 14.24 12.77
CA ARG A 224 17.41 13.84 13.51
C ARG A 224 18.64 13.59 12.62
N SER A 225 18.50 13.43 11.30
CA SER A 225 19.64 13.33 10.36
C SER A 225 20.55 14.59 10.31
N LYS A 226 20.48 15.45 11.34
CA LYS A 226 21.21 16.69 11.59
C LYS A 226 21.69 16.83 13.06
N ILE A 227 22.08 15.75 13.75
CA ILE A 227 22.85 15.86 15.03
C ILE A 227 24.29 15.33 14.92
N TYR A 228 24.65 14.64 13.83
CA TYR A 228 26.03 14.21 13.55
C TYR A 228 26.36 14.46 12.10
#